data_AF-A0A3N5ICR9-F1
#
_entry.id   AF-A0A3N5ICR9-F1
#
_cell.length_a   1.000
_cell.length_b   1.000
_cell.length_c   1.000
_cell.angle_alpha   90.00
_cell.angle_beta   90.00
_cell.angle_gamma   90.00
#
_symmetry.space_group_name_H-M   'P 1'
#
loop_
_entity.id
_entity.type
_entity.pdbx_description
1 polymer ?
#
loop_
_entity_poly.entity_id
_entity_poly.type
_entity_poly.pdbx_seq_one_letter_code
_entity_poly.pdbx_strand_id
1 'polypeptide(L)'
;MILIALATLGSANRSALAQRDLTELPKPDPVAEVAAMKAAEGAAVNLYAADPDIRKPIQINFDSLGRLWVASSEVYPQIKPGEVANDKILVLQDSDGDG
;
A
#
# COMPACT_ATOMS: atom_id res chain seq x y z
N MET A 1 18.39 -44.49 29.39
CA MET A 1 17.21 -43.74 29.86
C MET A 1 17.13 -42.47 29.01
N ILE A 2 16.29 -42.46 27.97
CA ILE A 2 16.19 -41.36 27.00
C ILE A 2 15.00 -40.49 27.43
N LEU A 3 15.25 -39.21 27.70
CA LEU A 3 14.23 -38.23 28.03
C LEU A 3 13.81 -37.50 26.75
N ILE A 4 12.55 -37.67 26.33
CA ILE A 4 11.97 -36.91 25.22
C ILE A 4 11.36 -35.64 25.81
N ALA A 5 11.94 -34.48 25.52
CA ALA A 5 11.35 -33.20 25.87
C ALA A 5 10.28 -32.85 24.83
N LEU A 6 9.00 -32.92 25.24
CA LEU A 6 7.87 -32.47 24.45
C LEU A 6 7.85 -30.92 24.49
N ALA A 7 8.39 -30.28 23.45
CA ALA A 7 8.27 -28.85 23.28
C ALA A 7 6.82 -28.51 22.91
N THR A 8 6.06 -27.97 23.86
CA THR A 8 4.76 -27.39 23.57
C THR A 8 4.97 -26.07 22.82
N LEU A 9 4.66 -26.05 21.51
CA LEU A 9 4.48 -24.80 20.80
C LEU A 9 3.27 -24.09 21.41
N GLY A 10 3.53 -23.14 22.31
CA GLY A 10 2.53 -22.18 22.73
C GLY A 10 2.11 -21.37 21.51
N SER A 11 0.92 -21.67 20.98
CA SER A 11 0.30 -20.82 19.97
C SER A 11 -0.04 -19.49 20.65
N ALA A 12 0.83 -18.50 20.47
CA ALA A 12 0.53 -17.14 20.83
C ALA A 12 -0.57 -16.66 19.87
N ASN A 13 -1.82 -16.74 20.30
CA ASN A 13 -2.93 -16.02 19.69
C ASN A 13 -2.64 -14.52 19.79
N ARG A 14 -1.85 -14.00 18.84
CA ARG A 14 -1.79 -12.57 18.62
C ARG A 14 -3.14 -12.20 18.06
N SER A 15 -3.98 -11.56 18.88
CA SER A 15 -5.11 -10.82 18.34
C SER A 15 -4.57 -9.94 17.23
N ALA A 16 -5.09 -10.11 16.01
CA ALA A 16 -4.82 -9.16 14.96
C ALA A 16 -5.22 -7.80 15.52
N LEU A 17 -4.24 -6.91 15.69
CA LEU A 17 -4.49 -5.49 15.93
C LEU A 17 -5.05 -4.92 14.63
N ALA A 18 -6.28 -5.29 14.29
CA ALA A 18 -7.04 -4.53 13.32
C ALA A 18 -7.21 -3.13 13.90
N GLN A 19 -7.15 -2.12 13.04
CA GLN A 19 -7.35 -0.73 13.38
C GLN A 19 -8.81 -0.51 13.82
N ARG A 20 -9.14 -0.89 15.05
CA ARG A 20 -10.45 -0.70 15.66
C ARG A 20 -10.39 0.63 16.41
N ASP A 21 -11.23 1.57 15.98
CA ASP A 21 -11.52 2.84 16.67
C ASP A 21 -10.41 3.91 16.72
N LEU A 22 -9.66 4.12 15.62
CA LEU A 22 -8.90 5.37 15.49
C LEU A 22 -9.85 6.55 15.26
N THR A 23 -10.03 7.38 16.28
CA THR A 23 -10.73 8.68 16.15
C THR A 23 -9.82 9.78 15.62
N GLU A 24 -8.50 9.65 15.84
CA GLU A 24 -7.49 10.58 15.35
C GLU A 24 -6.63 9.86 14.31
N LEU A 25 -6.85 10.21 13.04
CA LEU A 25 -6.05 9.71 11.93
C LEU A 25 -4.85 10.64 11.74
N PRO A 26 -3.61 10.12 11.68
CA PRO A 26 -2.47 10.94 11.29
C PRO A 26 -2.70 11.48 9.88
N LYS A 27 -2.21 12.70 9.62
CA LYS A 27 -2.24 13.24 8.26
C LYS A 27 -1.34 12.36 7.37
N PRO A 28 -1.77 12.04 6.15
CA PRO A 28 -0.91 11.35 5.20
C PRO A 28 0.38 12.13 4.97
N ASP A 29 1.51 11.44 5.07
CA ASP A 29 2.85 11.96 4.83
C ASP A 29 3.67 10.85 4.17
N PRO A 30 3.76 10.84 2.82
CA PRO A 30 4.43 9.78 2.08
C PRO A 30 5.89 9.55 2.52
N VAL A 31 6.59 10.61 2.93
CA VAL A 31 7.99 10.50 3.36
C VAL A 31 8.08 9.78 4.70
N ALA A 32 7.23 10.16 5.66
CA ALA A 32 7.17 9.49 6.96
C ALA A 32 6.66 8.04 6.84
N GLU A 33 5.71 7.78 5.93
CA GLU A 33 5.13 6.46 5.67
C GLU A 33 6.17 5.50 5.09
N VAL A 34 6.94 5.92 4.08
CA VAL A 34 8.04 5.12 3.52
C VAL A 34 9.10 4.82 4.57
N ALA A 35 9.48 5.81 5.39
CA ALA A 35 10.44 5.63 6.47
C ALA A 35 9.95 4.64 7.56
N ALA A 36 8.64 4.47 7.72
CA ALA A 36 8.05 3.52 8.65
C ALA A 36 7.94 2.08 8.10
N MET A 37 8.13 1.88 6.77
CA MET A 37 8.07 0.56 6.16
C MET A 37 9.27 -0.30 6.55
N LYS A 38 9.03 -1.61 6.69
CA LYS A 38 10.08 -2.59 6.99
C LYS A 38 10.31 -3.47 5.77
N ALA A 39 11.39 -3.18 5.04
CA ALA A 39 11.83 -3.99 3.93
C ALA A 39 12.52 -5.28 4.43
N ALA A 40 12.47 -6.33 3.61
CA ALA A 40 13.29 -7.52 3.83
C ALA A 40 14.78 -7.20 3.61
N GLU A 41 15.67 -8.03 4.15
CA GLU A 41 17.10 -7.88 3.91
C GLU A 41 17.41 -7.94 2.41
N GLY A 42 18.15 -6.95 1.91
CA GLY A 42 18.46 -6.80 0.49
C GLY A 42 17.37 -6.13 -0.36
N ALA A 43 16.22 -5.77 0.21
CA ALA A 43 15.18 -5.00 -0.47
C ALA A 43 15.24 -3.50 -0.12
N ALA A 44 14.82 -2.66 -1.06
CA ALA A 44 14.65 -1.22 -0.88
C ALA A 44 13.20 -0.81 -1.19
N VAL A 45 12.75 0.28 -0.60
CA VAL A 45 11.42 0.88 -0.82
C VAL A 45 11.62 2.34 -1.21
N ASN A 46 11.07 2.72 -2.36
CA ASN A 46 11.12 4.08 -2.91
C ASN A 46 9.69 4.59 -3.19
N LEU A 47 9.52 5.90 -3.35
CA LEU A 47 8.22 6.57 -3.46
C LEU A 47 7.95 7.02 -4.91
N TYR A 48 7.22 6.19 -5.66
CA TYR A 48 6.96 6.50 -7.08
C TYR A 48 5.86 7.53 -7.31
N ALA A 49 4.79 7.44 -6.54
CA ALA A 49 3.62 8.30 -6.70
C ALA A 49 2.85 8.39 -5.39
N ALA A 50 2.30 9.57 -5.13
CA ALA A 50 1.45 9.83 -3.96
C ALA A 50 0.25 10.71 -4.37
N ASP A 51 -0.66 10.93 -3.43
CA ASP A 51 -1.68 11.95 -3.62
C ASP A 51 -1.02 13.33 -3.87
N PRO A 52 -1.56 14.14 -4.82
CA PRO A 52 -2.82 13.96 -5.53
C PRO A 52 -2.71 13.24 -6.90
N ASP A 53 -1.53 12.79 -7.30
CA ASP A 53 -1.26 12.30 -8.66
C ASP A 53 -1.91 10.94 -8.95
N ILE A 54 -2.19 10.16 -7.90
CA ILE A 54 -2.85 8.87 -7.96
C ILE A 54 -3.96 8.81 -6.90
N ARG A 55 -5.10 8.18 -7.23
CA ARG A 55 -6.18 7.95 -6.26
C ARG A 55 -6.71 6.53 -6.35
N LYS A 56 -6.88 5.88 -5.19
CA LYS A 56 -7.46 4.54 -5.04
C LYS A 56 -7.01 3.57 -6.17
N PRO A 57 -5.69 3.30 -6.29
CA PRO A 57 -5.18 2.41 -7.31
C PRO A 57 -5.73 0.99 -7.11
N ILE A 58 -6.21 0.38 -8.19
CA ILE A 58 -6.79 -0.98 -8.18
C ILE A 58 -5.80 -1.98 -8.78
N GLN A 59 -5.18 -1.61 -9.90
CA GLN A 59 -4.18 -2.44 -10.58
C GLN A 59 -3.10 -1.52 -11.15
N ILE A 60 -1.86 -2.02 -11.14
CA ILE A 60 -0.70 -1.33 -11.70
C ILE A 60 0.16 -2.24 -12.58
N ASN A 61 0.82 -1.66 -13.59
CA ASN A 61 1.84 -2.34 -14.38
C ASN A 61 2.87 -1.32 -14.92
N PHE A 62 4.11 -1.76 -15.15
CA PHE A 62 5.12 -0.95 -15.83
C PHE A 62 5.19 -1.28 -17.32
N ASP A 63 5.38 -0.28 -18.16
CA ASP A 63 5.65 -0.48 -19.59
C ASP A 63 7.16 -0.53 -19.91
N SER A 64 7.49 -0.81 -21.17
CA SER A 64 8.89 -0.92 -21.63
C SER A 64 9.66 0.41 -21.62
N LEU A 65 8.98 1.53 -21.37
CA LEU A 65 9.59 2.85 -21.21
C LEU A 65 9.77 3.22 -19.72
N GLY A 66 9.45 2.30 -18.80
CA GLY A 66 9.56 2.53 -17.36
C GLY A 66 8.42 3.36 -16.77
N ARG A 67 7.33 3.60 -17.51
CA ARG A 67 6.18 4.35 -17.01
C ARG A 67 5.24 3.43 -16.24
N LEU A 68 4.65 3.96 -15.17
CA LEU A 68 3.65 3.27 -14.35
C LEU A 68 2.25 3.52 -14.91
N TRP A 69 1.58 2.43 -15.30
CA TRP A 69 0.17 2.41 -15.68
C TRP A 69 -0.67 2.06 -14.48
N VAL A 70 -1.71 2.84 -14.20
CA VAL A 70 -2.58 2.66 -13.04
C VAL A 70 -4.04 2.68 -13.44
N ALA A 71 -4.79 1.63 -13.11
CA ALA A 71 -6.24 1.69 -13.04
C ALA A 71 -6.65 2.35 -11.71
N SER A 72 -7.23 3.55 -11.80
CA SER A 72 -7.57 4.42 -10.66
C SER A 72 -9.06 4.69 -10.61
N SER A 73 -9.65 4.61 -9.41
CA SER A 73 -11.05 4.99 -9.19
C SER A 73 -11.15 6.24 -8.33
N GLU A 74 -11.94 7.21 -8.79
CA GLU A 74 -12.28 8.38 -7.98
C GLU A 74 -13.58 8.13 -7.21
N VAL A 75 -14.49 7.30 -7.75
CA VAL A 75 -15.84 7.11 -7.20
C VAL A 75 -16.03 5.84 -6.35
N TYR A 76 -14.99 5.01 -6.14
CA TYR A 76 -15.08 3.86 -5.23
C TYR A 76 -15.56 4.28 -3.81
N PRO A 77 -16.42 3.51 -3.12
CA PRO A 77 -16.89 2.15 -3.47
C PRO A 77 -18.02 2.07 -4.51
N GLN A 78 -18.85 3.10 -4.63
CA GLN A 78 -19.86 3.19 -5.66
C GLN A 78 -20.18 4.65 -5.98
N ILE A 79 -20.49 4.91 -7.25
CA ILE A 79 -20.95 6.21 -7.72
C ILE A 79 -22.29 6.58 -7.08
N LYS A 80 -22.43 7.84 -6.61
CA LYS A 80 -23.70 8.34 -6.09
C LYS A 80 -24.56 8.95 -7.20
N PRO A 81 -25.89 9.02 -7.03
CA PRO A 81 -26.75 9.73 -7.98
C PRO A 81 -26.28 11.18 -8.21
N GLY A 82 -26.02 11.52 -9.47
CA GLY A 82 -25.56 12.85 -9.88
C GLY A 82 -24.04 13.05 -9.87
N GLU A 83 -23.25 12.10 -9.38
CA GLU A 83 -21.79 12.14 -9.53
C GLU A 83 -21.37 11.72 -10.94
N VAL A 84 -20.20 12.21 -11.40
CA VAL A 84 -19.63 11.86 -12.71
C VAL A 84 -18.79 10.59 -12.55
N ALA A 85 -18.98 9.61 -13.43
CA ALA A 85 -18.11 8.45 -13.52
C ALA A 85 -16.77 8.87 -14.14
N ASN A 86 -15.81 9.26 -13.30
CA ASN A 86 -14.55 9.88 -13.71
C ASN A 86 -13.31 9.05 -13.33
N ASP A 87 -13.48 7.73 -13.24
CA ASP A 87 -12.39 6.76 -13.10
C ASP A 87 -11.44 6.84 -14.32
N LYS A 88 -10.14 6.60 -14.09
CA LYS A 88 -9.08 6.89 -15.06
C LYS A 88 -8.07 5.77 -15.16
N ILE A 89 -7.49 5.64 -16.35
CA ILE A 89 -6.18 5.04 -16.52
C ILE A 89 -5.15 6.16 -16.48
N LEU A 90 -4.26 6.12 -15.48
CA LEU A 90 -3.17 7.08 -15.34
C LEU A 90 -1.89 6.46 -15.90
N VAL A 91 -1.08 7.29 -16.56
CA VAL A 91 0.27 6.93 -17.00
C VAL A 91 1.22 7.91 -16.35
N LEU A 92 1.97 7.44 -15.37
CA LEU A 92 2.91 8.23 -14.58
C LEU A 92 4.33 7.92 -15.05
N GLN A 93 5.18 8.94 -15.05
CA GLN A 93 6.57 8.81 -15.41
C GLN A 93 7.41 9.46 -14.31
N ASP A 94 8.30 8.65 -13.74
CA ASP A 94 9.42 9.13 -12.94
C ASP A 94 10.45 9.79 -13.89
N SER A 95 10.78 11.05 -13.63
CA SER A 95 11.60 11.88 -14.51
C SER A 95 13.07 11.97 -14.07
N ASP A 96 13.34 11.70 -12.79
CA ASP A 96 14.64 11.78 -12.13
C ASP A 96 15.20 10.42 -11.71
N GLY A 97 14.40 9.36 -11.80
CA GLY A 97 14.84 7.99 -11.64
C GLY A 97 15.11 7.61 -10.18
N ASP A 98 14.58 8.36 -9.21
CA ASP A 98 14.73 8.08 -7.79
C ASP A 98 13.69 7.08 -7.27
N GLY A 99 12.67 6.84 -8.09
CA GLY A 99 11.71 5.77 -7.92
C GLY A 99 10.61 6.06 -6.92
#